data_AF-A0A1W9HGT5-F1
#
_entry.id   AF-A0A1W9HGT5-F1
#
_cell.length_a   1.000
_cell.length_b   1.000
_cell.length_c   1.000
_cell.angle_alpha   90.00
_cell.angle_beta   90.00
_cell.angle_gamma   90.00
#
_symmetry.space_group_name_H-M   'P 1'
#
loop_
_entity.id
_entity.type
_entity.pdbx_description
1 polymer ?
#
loop_
_entity_poly.entity_id
_entity_poly.type
_entity_poly.pdbx_seq_one_letter_code
_entity_poly.pdbx_strand_id
1 'polypeptide(L)'
;MLLLLALKTGARAQELLNIRKIDLNSNEETVFIRGIKNSRDREIPIPTKIYRKLNDYSESFDGKMLFPITYSRLVQIWQHYRPVQKKFHALRHTFAVNLYKKTKDIRLVQLALGHCNVMNTMIYADFVYSQQELRRLIL
;
A
#
# COMPACT_ATOMS: atom_id res chain seq x y z
N MET A 1 -6.06 1.20 12.00
CA MET A 1 -6.35 1.81 10.68
C MET A 1 -5.14 1.86 9.76
N LEU A 2 -3.98 2.42 10.17
CA LEU A 2 -2.80 2.54 9.30
C LEU A 2 -2.36 1.25 8.60
N LEU A 3 -2.28 0.12 9.31
CA LEU A 3 -1.91 -1.18 8.72
C LEU A 3 -2.88 -1.64 7.62
N LEU A 4 -4.17 -1.40 7.83
CA LEU A 4 -5.21 -1.75 6.86
C LEU A 4 -5.03 -0.91 5.59
N LEU A 5 -4.78 0.39 5.74
CA LEU A 5 -4.53 1.26 4.60
C LEU A 5 -3.28 0.83 3.83
N ALA A 6 -2.18 0.50 4.53
CA ALA A 6 -0.97 -0.03 3.92
C ALA A 6 -1.23 -1.29 3.06
N LEU A 7 -2.02 -2.22 3.57
CA LEU A 7 -2.39 -3.47 2.89
C LEU A 7 -3.36 -3.27 1.72
N LYS A 8 -4.11 -2.16 1.69
CA LYS A 8 -5.08 -1.87 0.63
C LYS A 8 -4.54 -0.94 -0.46
N THR A 9 -3.49 -0.19 -0.19
CA THR A 9 -2.91 0.75 -1.16
C THR A 9 -1.49 0.42 -1.58
N GLY A 10 -0.79 -0.44 -0.82
CA GLY A 10 0.63 -0.71 -1.04
C GLY A 10 1.52 0.51 -0.82
N ALA A 11 1.03 1.60 -0.22
CA ALA A 11 1.82 2.80 0.01
C ALA A 11 3.02 2.55 0.94
N ARG A 12 4.11 3.30 0.72
CA ARG A 12 5.26 3.28 1.64
C ARG A 12 4.87 3.89 2.98
N ALA A 13 5.59 3.53 4.04
CA ALA A 13 5.37 4.08 5.37
C ALA A 13 5.31 5.62 5.39
N GLN A 14 6.29 6.29 4.77
CA GLN A 14 6.29 7.76 4.72
C GLN A 14 5.19 8.33 3.83
N GLU A 15 4.79 7.64 2.76
CA GLU A 15 3.63 8.06 1.95
C GLU A 15 2.36 8.03 2.81
N LEU A 16 2.14 6.95 3.57
CA LEU A 16 1.00 6.82 4.48
C LEU A 16 0.98 7.90 5.57
N LEU A 17 2.13 8.19 6.17
CA LEU A 17 2.24 9.22 7.20
C LEU A 17 2.08 10.64 6.64
N ASN A 18 2.27 10.82 5.33
CA ASN A 18 2.06 12.10 4.64
C ASN A 18 0.61 12.31 4.16
N ILE A 19 -0.27 11.31 4.31
CA ILE A 19 -1.68 11.43 3.94
C ILE A 19 -2.36 12.43 4.87
N ARG A 20 -3.05 13.39 4.26
CA ARG A 20 -3.89 14.38 4.93
C ARG A 20 -5.35 13.96 4.85
N LYS A 21 -6.20 14.47 5.74
CA LYS A 21 -7.64 14.19 5.71
C LYS A 21 -8.27 14.61 4.37
N ILE A 22 -7.83 15.73 3.81
CA ILE A 22 -8.28 16.23 2.49
C ILE A 22 -7.87 15.35 1.30
N ASP A 23 -7.01 14.36 1.52
CA ASP A 23 -6.63 13.41 0.47
C ASP A 23 -7.58 12.21 0.41
N LEU A 24 -8.58 12.15 1.32
CA LEU A 24 -9.70 11.22 1.23
C LEU A 24 -10.76 11.84 0.32
N ASN A 25 -11.05 11.18 -0.80
CA ASN A 25 -12.07 11.62 -1.74
C ASN A 25 -13.34 10.79 -1.53
N SER A 26 -14.37 11.43 -0.99
CA SER A 26 -15.63 10.78 -0.60
C SER A 26 -16.55 10.48 -1.77
N ASN A 27 -16.38 11.17 -2.89
CA ASN A 27 -17.19 10.95 -4.09
C ASN A 27 -16.78 9.65 -4.79
N GLU A 28 -15.47 9.40 -4.88
CA GLU A 28 -14.91 8.23 -5.58
C GLU A 28 -14.46 7.11 -4.62
N GLU A 29 -14.58 7.32 -3.31
CA GLU A 29 -14.09 6.42 -2.25
C GLU A 29 -12.61 6.02 -2.43
N THR A 30 -11.79 7.02 -2.78
CA THR A 30 -10.37 6.88 -3.08
C THR A 30 -9.49 7.61 -2.06
N VAL A 31 -8.21 7.25 -2.06
CA VAL A 31 -7.18 7.95 -1.29
C VAL A 31 -6.09 8.43 -2.24
N PHE A 32 -5.85 9.74 -2.24
CA PHE A 32 -4.76 10.35 -2.97
C PHE A 32 -3.43 10.17 -2.21
N ILE A 33 -2.44 9.61 -2.88
CA ILE A 33 -1.11 9.35 -2.33
C ILE A 33 -0.09 10.15 -3.13
N ARG A 34 0.54 11.11 -2.44
CA ARG A 34 1.71 11.83 -2.97
C ARG A 34 2.89 10.88 -3.03
N GLY A 35 3.44 10.73 -4.24
CA GLY A 35 4.64 9.98 -4.48
C GLY A 35 5.81 10.60 -3.71
N ILE A 36 6.65 9.75 -3.14
CA ILE A 36 7.93 10.16 -2.57
C ILE A 36 9.06 9.49 -3.32
N LYS A 37 10.19 10.20 -3.45
CA LYS A 37 11.36 9.73 -4.22
C LYS A 37 10.90 9.28 -5.62
N ASN A 38 11.49 8.23 -6.17
CA ASN A 38 11.19 7.65 -7.49
C ASN A 38 9.77 7.06 -7.63
N SER A 39 8.74 7.76 -7.15
CA SER A 39 7.35 7.37 -7.30
C SER A 39 6.46 8.53 -7.70
N ARG A 40 5.47 8.18 -8.50
CA ARG A 40 4.45 9.10 -8.99
C ARG A 40 3.30 9.18 -8.00
N ASP A 41 2.65 10.33 -8.03
CA ASP A 41 1.35 10.52 -7.42
C ASP A 41 0.34 9.54 -8.01
N ARG A 42 -0.61 9.12 -7.19
CA ARG A 42 -1.65 8.16 -7.59
C ARG A 42 -2.83 8.25 -6.66
N GLU A 43 -3.98 7.90 -7.19
CA GLU A 43 -5.22 7.78 -6.46
C GLU A 43 -5.63 6.32 -6.43
N ILE A 44 -5.85 5.77 -5.23
CA ILE A 44 -6.14 4.35 -5.05
C ILE A 44 -7.56 4.18 -4.53
N PRO A 45 -8.45 3.44 -5.23
CA PRO A 45 -9.77 3.12 -4.74
C PRO A 45 -9.68 2.14 -3.57
N ILE A 46 -10.55 2.33 -2.58
CA ILE A 46 -10.61 1.47 -1.40
C ILE A 46 -12.04 0.97 -1.23
N PRO A 47 -12.26 -0.30 -0.82
CA PRO A 47 -13.62 -0.79 -0.58
C PRO A 47 -14.40 0.11 0.37
N THR A 48 -15.65 0.43 0.02
CA THR A 48 -16.59 1.30 0.75
C THR A 48 -16.57 1.11 2.26
N LYS A 49 -16.63 -0.14 2.73
CA LYS A 49 -16.60 -0.48 4.16
C LYS A 49 -15.33 0.01 4.87
N ILE A 50 -14.20 0.01 4.19
CA ILE A 50 -12.91 0.47 4.72
C ILE A 50 -12.82 1.99 4.59
N TYR A 51 -13.29 2.56 3.49
CA TYR A 51 -13.34 4.01 3.30
C TYR A 51 -14.12 4.68 4.42
N ARG A 52 -15.35 4.22 4.70
CA ARG A 52 -16.17 4.75 5.80
C ARG A 52 -15.45 4.72 7.15
N LYS A 53 -14.85 3.57 7.51
CA LYS A 53 -14.05 3.45 8.74
C LYS A 53 -12.86 4.40 8.79
N LEU A 54 -12.25 4.69 7.64
CA LEU A 54 -11.14 5.63 7.54
C LEU A 54 -11.62 7.08 7.70
N ASN A 55 -12.78 7.40 7.13
CA ASN A 55 -13.43 8.69 7.27
C ASN A 55 -13.83 8.96 8.72
N ASP A 56 -14.56 8.03 9.36
CA ASP A 56 -14.95 8.10 10.78
C ASP A 56 -13.73 8.27 11.68
N TYR A 57 -12.67 7.51 11.41
CA TYR A 57 -11.39 7.64 12.12
C TYR A 57 -10.80 9.04 11.93
N SER A 58 -10.83 9.59 10.71
CA SER A 58 -10.29 10.92 10.42
C SER A 58 -11.05 12.03 11.15
N GLU A 59 -12.35 11.86 11.40
CA GLU A 59 -13.18 12.83 12.11
C GLU A 59 -13.04 12.72 13.64
N SER A 60 -12.56 11.58 14.15
CA SER A 60 -12.46 11.31 15.60
C SER A 60 -11.36 12.09 16.36
N PHE A 61 -10.56 12.92 15.68
CA PHE A 61 -9.49 13.70 16.31
C PHE A 61 -9.21 14.98 15.53
N ASP A 62 -8.67 16.01 16.18
CA ASP A 62 -8.28 17.26 15.51
C ASP A 62 -6.92 17.13 14.81
N GLY A 63 -6.79 17.79 13.64
CA GLY A 63 -5.53 17.86 12.90
C GLY A 63 -5.69 17.64 11.40
N LYS A 64 -4.61 17.95 10.66
CA LYS A 64 -4.59 17.86 9.19
C LYS A 64 -4.17 16.48 8.68
N MET A 65 -3.29 15.80 9.41
CA MET A 65 -2.73 14.50 9.01
C MET A 65 -3.72 13.39 9.35
N LEU A 66 -3.85 12.40 8.47
CA LEU A 66 -4.68 11.23 8.72
C LEU A 66 -4.08 10.32 9.80
N PHE A 67 -2.74 10.26 9.89
CA PHE A 67 -2.04 9.53 10.95
C PHE A 67 -1.02 10.44 11.62
N PRO A 68 -1.36 11.09 12.75
CA PRO A 68 -0.51 12.07 13.40
C PRO A 68 0.59 11.41 14.26
N ILE A 69 1.40 10.54 13.65
CA ILE A 69 2.56 9.90 14.30
C ILE A 69 3.81 10.08 13.45
N THR A 70 4.96 10.12 14.11
CA THR A 70 6.25 10.19 13.42
C THR A 70 6.64 8.84 12.82
N TYR A 71 7.57 8.87 11.86
CA TYR A 71 8.15 7.65 11.30
C TYR A 71 8.85 6.79 12.37
N SER A 72 9.58 7.42 13.30
CA SER A 72 10.24 6.72 14.41
C SER A 72 9.21 6.01 15.30
N ARG A 73 8.09 6.67 15.61
CA ARG A 73 7.01 6.06 16.39
C ARG A 73 6.36 4.89 15.66
N LEU A 74 6.12 5.02 14.34
CA LEU A 74 5.63 3.92 13.52
C LEU A 74 6.59 2.71 13.57
N VAL A 75 7.90 2.94 13.46
CA VAL A 75 8.90 1.86 13.53
C VAL A 75 8.90 1.19 14.90
N GLN A 76 8.85 1.95 15.99
CA GLN A 76 8.77 1.40 17.36
C GLN A 76 7.52 0.53 17.54
N ILE A 77 6.35 1.05 17.16
CA ILE A 77 5.08 0.31 17.21
C ILE A 77 5.20 -0.97 16.37
N TRP A 78 5.71 -0.87 15.14
CA TRP A 78 5.87 -2.03 14.27
C TRP A 78 6.83 -3.07 14.86
N GLN A 79 7.95 -2.65 15.45
CA GLN A 79 8.90 -3.58 16.07
C GLN A 79 8.28 -4.36 17.24
N HIS A 80 7.41 -3.71 18.01
CA HIS A 80 6.75 -4.31 19.17
C HIS A 80 5.60 -5.26 18.77
N TYR A 81 4.78 -4.88 17.78
CA TYR A 81 3.54 -5.59 17.45
C TYR A 81 3.60 -6.43 16.16
N ARG A 82 4.72 -6.44 15.42
CA ARG A 82 4.80 -7.22 14.18
C ARG A 82 4.61 -8.72 14.47
N PRO A 83 3.78 -9.43 13.69
CA PRO A 83 3.60 -10.87 13.86
C PRO A 83 4.82 -11.67 13.39
N VAL A 84 5.66 -11.07 12.53
CA VAL A 84 6.85 -11.70 11.96
C VAL A 84 7.99 -10.70 11.92
N GLN A 85 9.24 -11.19 11.98
CA GLN A 85 10.45 -10.35 11.92
C GLN A 85 10.72 -9.81 10.50
N LYS A 86 9.79 -9.00 9.98
CA LYS A 86 9.92 -8.29 8.71
C LYS A 86 9.78 -6.79 8.94
N LYS A 87 10.33 -5.99 8.02
CA LYS A 87 10.16 -4.52 8.02
C LYS A 87 8.72 -4.17 7.61
N PHE A 88 8.25 -2.98 7.99
CA PHE A 88 6.91 -2.48 7.62
C PHE A 88 6.64 -2.55 6.10
N HIS A 89 7.69 -2.39 5.29
CA HIS A 89 7.64 -2.51 3.83
C HIS A 89 7.09 -3.87 3.33
N ALA A 90 7.12 -4.92 4.15
CA ALA A 90 6.51 -6.21 3.81
C ALA A 90 5.02 -6.10 3.47
N LEU A 91 4.27 -5.15 4.07
CA LEU A 91 2.86 -4.93 3.76
C LEU A 91 2.66 -4.48 2.30
N ARG A 92 3.58 -3.68 1.76
CA ARG A 92 3.60 -3.30 0.34
C ARG A 92 3.86 -4.50 -0.54
N HIS A 93 4.79 -5.38 -0.15
CA HIS A 93 5.03 -6.60 -0.91
C HIS A 93 3.78 -7.49 -0.91
N THR A 94 3.09 -7.63 0.22
CA THR A 94 1.83 -8.38 0.30
C THR A 94 0.78 -7.80 -0.64
N PHE A 95 0.57 -6.48 -0.64
CA PHE A 95 -0.35 -5.82 -1.57
C PHE A 95 0.03 -6.12 -3.03
N ALA A 96 1.29 -5.91 -3.40
CA ALA A 96 1.76 -6.05 -4.77
C ALA A 96 1.66 -7.48 -5.29
N VAL A 97 2.09 -8.47 -4.50
CA VAL A 97 1.98 -9.90 -4.85
C VAL A 97 0.52 -10.30 -4.99
N ASN A 98 -0.37 -9.86 -4.09
CA ASN A 98 -1.79 -10.19 -4.17
C ASN A 98 -2.46 -9.56 -5.41
N LEU A 99 -2.14 -8.30 -5.70
CA LEU A 99 -2.63 -7.64 -6.91
C LEU A 99 -2.12 -8.36 -8.16
N TYR A 100 -0.82 -8.67 -8.22
CA TYR A 100 -0.24 -9.39 -9.35
C TYR A 100 -0.84 -10.79 -9.53
N LYS A 101 -1.02 -11.56 -8.45
CA LYS A 101 -1.64 -12.88 -8.51
C LYS A 101 -3.06 -12.83 -9.06
N LYS A 102 -3.82 -11.77 -8.72
CA LYS A 102 -5.20 -11.59 -9.16
C LYS A 102 -5.30 -11.16 -10.63
N THR A 103 -4.43 -10.26 -11.08
CA THR A 103 -4.58 -9.59 -12.39
C THR A 103 -3.61 -10.09 -13.44
N LYS A 104 -2.48 -10.68 -13.01
CA LYS A 104 -1.32 -11.05 -13.84
C LYS A 104 -0.78 -9.88 -14.69
N ASP A 105 -1.16 -8.65 -14.34
CA ASP A 105 -0.79 -7.42 -15.03
C ASP A 105 0.25 -6.64 -14.20
N ILE A 106 1.50 -6.67 -14.65
CA ILE A 106 2.61 -6.00 -13.96
C ILE A 106 2.53 -4.47 -14.09
N ARG A 107 1.92 -3.96 -15.16
CA ARG A 107 1.75 -2.53 -15.39
C ARG A 107 0.71 -1.96 -14.43
N LEU A 108 -0.36 -2.69 -14.16
CA LEU A 108 -1.32 -2.34 -13.13
C LEU A 108 -0.68 -2.30 -11.74
N VAL A 109 0.17 -3.28 -11.39
CA VAL A 109 0.91 -3.25 -10.12
C VAL A 109 1.86 -2.05 -10.07
N GLN A 110 2.56 -1.76 -11.16
CA GLN A 110 3.46 -0.60 -11.24
C GLN A 110 2.70 0.70 -10.97
N LEU A 111 1.52 0.88 -11.58
CA LEU A 111 0.66 2.03 -11.41
C LEU A 111 0.16 2.14 -9.97
N ALA A 112 -0.36 1.05 -9.40
CA ALA A 112 -0.86 1.02 -8.03
C ALA A 112 0.23 1.31 -6.98
N LEU A 113 1.47 0.89 -7.27
CA LEU A 113 2.64 1.17 -6.43
C LEU A 113 3.26 2.54 -6.69
N GLY A 114 2.90 3.21 -7.79
CA GLY A 114 3.47 4.47 -8.23
C GLY A 114 4.91 4.37 -8.70
N HIS A 115 5.43 3.20 -9.09
CA HIS A 115 6.84 3.07 -9.46
C HIS A 115 7.17 3.76 -10.79
N CYS A 116 8.12 4.70 -10.78
CA CYS A 116 8.58 5.35 -12.02
C CYS A 116 9.26 4.36 -12.99
N ASN A 117 10.05 3.41 -12.46
CA ASN A 117 10.73 2.38 -13.24
C ASN A 117 10.03 1.02 -13.02
N VAL A 118 9.65 0.36 -14.12
CA VAL A 118 8.99 -0.95 -14.09
C VAL A 118 9.87 -2.04 -13.49
N MET A 119 11.21 -1.91 -13.61
CA MET A 119 12.17 -2.86 -13.03
C MET A 119 12.01 -3.00 -11.51
N ASN A 120 11.61 -1.93 -10.81
CA ASN A 120 11.32 -1.98 -9.38
C ASN A 120 10.07 -2.81 -9.03
N THR A 121 9.24 -3.11 -10.03
CA THR A 121 8.00 -3.89 -9.91
C THR A 121 8.22 -5.34 -10.34
N MET A 122 9.17 -5.62 -11.23
CA MET A 122 9.43 -6.96 -11.78
C MET A 122 9.66 -8.02 -10.70
N ILE A 123 10.24 -7.64 -9.56
CA ILE A 123 10.41 -8.52 -8.39
C ILE A 123 9.13 -9.25 -7.95
N TYR A 124 7.94 -8.67 -8.22
CA TYR A 124 6.65 -9.28 -7.89
C TYR A 124 6.20 -10.33 -8.90
N ALA A 125 6.59 -10.16 -10.17
CA ALA A 125 6.39 -11.18 -11.19
C ALA A 125 7.28 -12.38 -10.92
N ASP A 126 8.56 -12.14 -10.62
CA ASP A 126 9.55 -13.19 -10.32
C ASP A 126 9.15 -14.01 -9.07
N PHE A 127 8.52 -13.37 -8.09
CA PHE A 127 8.04 -14.05 -6.89
C PHE A 127 6.88 -15.02 -7.18
N VAL A 128 6.05 -14.74 -8.18
CA VAL A 128 4.91 -15.59 -8.56
C VAL A 128 5.34 -16.66 -9.57
N TYR A 129 6.14 -16.29 -10.57
CA TYR A 129 6.67 -17.26 -11.52
C TYR A 129 7.91 -17.94 -10.96
N SER A 130 7.67 -18.97 -10.15
CA SER A 130 8.73 -19.93 -9.81
C SER A 130 8.89 -20.97 -10.92
N GLN A 131 10.08 -21.58 -11.01
CA GLN A 131 10.30 -22.80 -11.81
C GLN A 131 9.27 -23.90 -11.50
N GLN A 132 8.74 -23.92 -10.28
CA GLN A 132 7.67 -24.83 -9.85
C GLN A 132 6.32 -24.50 -10.49
N GLU A 133 5.98 -23.21 -10.60
CA GLU A 133 4.74 -22.77 -11.26
C GLU A 133 4.81 -22.99 -12.78
N LEU A 134 5.98 -22.79 -13.39
CA LEU A 134 6.23 -23.11 -14.79
C LEU A 134 6.05 -24.61 -15.07
N ARG A 135 6.65 -25.48 -14.24
CA ARG A 135 6.51 -26.94 -14.37
C ARG A 135 5.05 -27.39 -14.26
N ARG A 136 4.26 -26.79 -13.37
CA ARG A 136 2.83 -27.11 -13.19
C ARG A 136 1.97 -26.73 -14.40
N LEU A 137 2.37 -25.73 -15.19
CA LEU A 137 1.60 -25.26 -16.34
C LEU A 137 1.95 -25.98 -17.65
N ILE A 138 3.18 -26.48 -17.76
CA ILE A 138 3.68 -27.17 -18.98
C ILE A 138 3.35 -28.66 -18.97
N LEU A 139 3.38 -29.30 -17.79
CA LEU A 139 3.09 -30.73 -17.59
C LEU A 139 1.67 -30.92 -17.07
#